data_AF-D8UHR9-F1
#
_entry.id   AF-D8UHR9-F1
#
_cell.length_a   1.000
_cell.length_b   1.000
_cell.length_c   1.000
_cell.angle_alpha   90.00
_cell.angle_beta   90.00
_cell.angle_gamma   90.00
#
_symmetry.space_group_name_H-M   'P 1'
#
loop_
_entity.id
_entity.type
_entity.pdbx_description
1 polymer ?
#
loop_
_entity_poly.entity_id
_entity_poly.type
_entity_poly.pdbx_seq_one_letter_code
_entity_poly.pdbx_strand_id
1 'polypeptide(L)'
;MAPKKDGKKKGGKKGKKGNKPAWMSDGLWELSQNLQKLSEFYSGEIKDTKLKEGQAPPPNITRTQAGMFIWQLLFPSNKVAKAKRDEAVKYGVVETSVKILASGKVPDMTPALGILVAMTGDNPLQRGVMLDTKPAPLPHVLAALSDESASLRAASCALLRVVSREQDSRPRLWRLMRADWDWRPLVTCLDLTDMSQLGGRSACYDAAAVMEAMCCAPEQDIANGACTALMNAGAPAHMVKVPPSCTLEAQVYASAVCRLVSLAEEQRGALVEAAAIRYLPPLLEAKNSAARWNARQVVNRARKVAALDGVLKSLVQLCAGPEGPLPDLETLINLSMAPELLPKLQLYKVPDYVHQANVPQSHFERPLQPQSNAGLLQHQDSVGRKKDGGGLAAVVARVKPPALKSKT
;
A
#
# COMPACT_ATOMS: atom_id res chain seq x y z
N MET A 1 36.36 44.56 55.93
CA MET A 1 36.52 43.78 54.69
C MET A 1 35.29 42.91 54.50
N ALA A 2 34.49 43.15 53.46
CA ALA A 2 33.26 42.40 53.20
C ALA A 2 33.53 41.23 52.23
N PRO A 3 32.94 40.03 52.45
CA PRO A 3 33.20 38.86 51.61
C PRO A 3 32.51 39.00 50.24
N LYS A 4 33.26 38.72 49.18
CA LYS A 4 32.78 38.68 47.79
C LYS A 4 31.75 37.56 47.64
N LYS A 5 30.55 37.90 47.15
CA LYS A 5 29.51 36.95 46.75
C LYS A 5 29.99 36.12 45.55
N ASP A 6 30.15 34.83 45.76
CA ASP A 6 30.43 33.87 44.70
C ASP A 6 29.30 33.84 43.66
N GLY A 7 29.70 34.07 42.40
CA GLY A 7 28.83 34.07 41.24
C GLY A 7 28.21 32.69 41.02
N LYS A 8 26.90 32.61 41.23
CA LYS A 8 26.05 31.44 40.95
C LYS A 8 26.16 31.08 39.46
N LYS A 9 27.03 30.10 39.12
CA LYS A 9 27.14 29.53 37.77
C LYS A 9 25.76 29.06 37.32
N LYS A 10 25.15 29.77 36.36
CA LYS A 10 23.92 29.36 35.69
C LYS A 10 24.18 27.98 35.08
N GLY A 11 23.56 26.94 35.64
CA GLY A 11 23.62 25.59 35.12
C GLY A 11 23.17 25.59 33.67
N GLY A 12 24.12 25.39 32.76
CA GLY A 12 23.84 25.21 31.34
C GLY A 12 22.87 24.05 31.21
N LYS A 13 21.66 24.35 30.77
CA LYS A 13 20.62 23.37 30.47
C LYS A 13 21.23 22.39 29.48
N LYS A 14 21.62 21.20 29.96
CA LYS A 14 22.15 20.12 29.12
C LYS A 14 21.09 19.88 28.04
N GLY A 15 21.33 20.44 26.86
CA GLY A 15 20.49 20.20 25.69
C GLY A 15 20.38 18.69 25.56
N LYS A 16 19.14 18.20 25.50
CA LYS A 16 18.86 16.79 25.31
C LYS A 16 19.62 16.38 24.05
N LYS A 17 20.76 15.70 24.20
CA LYS A 17 21.58 15.27 23.07
C LYS A 17 20.64 14.51 22.16
N GLY A 18 20.44 15.01 20.93
CA GLY A 18 19.61 14.33 19.94
C GLY A 18 20.12 12.90 19.76
N ASN A 19 19.27 12.01 19.26
CA ASN A 19 19.62 10.62 18.96
C ASN A 19 20.57 10.52 17.75
N LYS A 20 21.69 11.24 17.78
CA LYS A 20 22.74 11.18 16.77
C LYS A 20 23.40 9.80 16.82
N PRO A 21 23.47 9.05 15.71
CA PRO A 21 24.20 7.79 15.67
C PRO A 21 25.70 7.98 15.97
N ALA A 22 26.31 7.01 16.66
CA ALA A 22 27.71 7.09 17.06
C ALA A 22 28.70 7.17 15.87
N TRP A 23 28.31 6.61 14.73
CA TRP A 23 29.13 6.60 13.50
C TRP A 23 29.08 7.92 12.71
N MET A 24 28.17 8.84 13.05
CA MET A 24 27.94 10.06 12.27
C MET A 24 28.67 11.27 12.89
N SER A 25 29.47 11.97 12.09
CA SER A 25 30.12 13.22 12.50
C SER A 25 29.07 14.29 12.83
N ASP A 26 29.43 15.26 13.69
CA ASP A 26 28.50 16.34 14.06
C ASP A 26 28.04 17.14 12.83
N GLY A 27 28.96 17.48 11.93
CA GLY A 27 28.64 18.19 10.69
C GLY A 27 27.72 17.41 9.75
N LEU A 28 27.90 16.09 9.62
CA LEU A 28 27.01 15.26 8.81
C LEU A 28 25.62 15.11 9.45
N TRP A 29 25.56 15.01 10.78
CA TRP A 29 24.29 14.98 11.50
C TRP A 29 23.51 16.28 11.33
N GLU A 30 24.16 17.43 11.53
CA GLU A 30 23.54 18.73 11.32
C GLU A 30 23.05 18.89 9.87
N LEU A 31 23.83 18.45 8.88
CA LEU A 31 23.42 18.43 7.48
C LEU A 31 22.22 17.51 7.26
N SER A 32 22.21 16.29 7.82
CA SER A 32 21.11 15.32 7.65
C SER A 32 19.78 15.80 8.24
N GLN A 33 19.79 16.82 9.10
CA GLN A 33 18.59 17.43 9.70
C GLN A 33 18.18 18.73 8.99
N ASN A 34 19.00 19.24 8.06
CA ASN A 34 18.79 20.50 7.36
C ASN A 34 18.22 20.27 5.96
N LEU A 35 16.89 20.27 5.86
CA LEU A 35 16.18 19.96 4.61
C LEU A 35 16.53 20.92 3.47
N GLN A 36 16.68 22.22 3.76
CA GLN A 36 17.08 23.21 2.76
C GLN A 36 18.42 22.85 2.12
N LYS A 37 19.46 22.66 2.93
CA LYS A 37 20.79 22.29 2.41
C LYS A 37 20.73 20.96 1.67
N LEU A 38 20.04 19.96 2.21
CA LEU A 38 19.87 18.68 1.53
C LEU A 38 19.20 18.84 0.16
N SER A 39 18.20 19.72 0.02
CA SER A 39 17.55 19.98 -1.27
C SER A 39 18.49 20.61 -2.30
N GLU A 40 19.45 21.44 -1.88
CA GLU A 40 20.50 22.01 -2.76
C GLU A 40 21.45 20.91 -3.27
N PHE A 41 21.90 20.00 -2.39
CA PHE A 41 22.70 18.83 -2.81
C PHE A 41 21.90 17.89 -3.73
N TYR A 42 20.61 17.71 -3.42
CA TYR A 42 19.74 16.79 -4.15
C TYR A 42 19.40 17.29 -5.55
N SER A 43 19.10 18.58 -5.72
CA SER A 43 18.90 19.19 -7.04
C SER A 43 20.18 19.26 -7.87
N GLY A 44 21.35 19.25 -7.21
CA GLY A 44 22.64 19.48 -7.84
C GLY A 44 22.93 20.96 -8.10
N GLU A 45 22.13 21.87 -7.52
CA GLU A 45 22.32 23.31 -7.59
C GLU A 45 23.25 23.82 -6.48
N ILE A 46 24.28 23.03 -6.14
CA ILE A 46 25.28 23.45 -5.15
C ILE A 46 26.05 24.61 -5.76
N LYS A 47 25.64 25.83 -5.41
CA LYS A 47 26.45 27.02 -5.67
C LYS A 47 27.71 26.86 -4.85
N ASP A 48 28.88 26.98 -5.48
CA ASP A 48 30.17 26.98 -4.80
C ASP A 48 30.11 27.94 -3.61
N THR A 49 29.89 27.37 -2.44
CA THR A 49 29.76 28.16 -1.23
C THR A 49 31.17 28.50 -0.83
N LYS A 50 31.57 29.75 -1.13
CA LYS A 50 32.84 30.31 -0.66
C LYS A 50 32.92 30.07 0.85
N LEU A 51 33.76 29.13 1.26
CA LEU A 51 34.00 28.81 2.64
C LEU A 51 34.48 30.08 3.34
N LYS A 52 33.79 30.47 4.41
CA LYS A 52 34.31 31.52 5.28
C LYS A 52 35.61 31.02 5.90
N GLU A 53 36.60 31.87 5.96
CA GLU A 53 37.92 31.56 6.53
C GLU A 53 37.74 30.99 7.96
N GLY A 54 38.25 29.78 8.18
CA GLY A 54 38.12 29.04 9.44
C GLY A 54 36.89 28.12 9.58
N GLN A 55 35.98 28.06 8.60
CA GLN A 55 34.89 27.10 8.61
C GLN A 55 35.34 25.74 8.05
N ALA A 56 35.05 24.65 8.77
CA ALA A 56 35.30 23.30 8.26
C ALA A 56 34.53 23.08 6.94
N PRO A 57 35.12 22.41 5.93
CA PRO A 57 34.44 22.15 4.67
C PRO A 57 33.13 21.40 4.93
N PRO A 58 32.03 21.73 4.21
CA PRO A 58 30.80 20.97 4.34
C PRO A 58 31.07 19.49 4.02
N PRO A 59 30.35 18.55 4.67
CA PRO A 59 30.45 17.14 4.34
C PRO A 59 30.18 16.96 2.84
N ASN A 60 31.13 16.36 2.12
CA ASN A 60 30.93 16.04 0.72
C ASN A 60 29.98 14.84 0.63
N ILE A 61 28.69 15.11 0.37
CA ILE A 61 27.68 14.08 0.17
C ILE A 61 27.25 14.06 -1.30
N THR A 62 27.00 12.86 -1.80
CA THR A 62 26.43 12.64 -3.13
C THR A 62 24.95 13.01 -3.18
N ARG A 63 24.42 13.23 -4.39
CA ARG A 63 22.98 13.39 -4.62
C ARG A 63 22.17 12.24 -4.03
N THR A 64 22.61 11.00 -4.26
CA THR A 64 21.96 9.80 -3.72
C THR A 64 21.88 9.86 -2.19
N GLN A 65 22.97 10.21 -1.50
CA GLN A 65 23.01 10.34 -0.05
C GLN A 65 22.08 11.47 0.44
N ALA A 66 22.06 12.62 -0.23
CA ALA A 66 21.15 13.70 0.09
C ALA A 66 19.69 13.25 -0.03
N GLY A 67 19.33 12.55 -1.11
CA GLY A 67 18.00 11.96 -1.31
C GLY A 67 17.62 10.98 -0.22
N MET A 68 18.54 10.11 0.22
CA MET A 68 18.31 9.18 1.33
C MET A 68 18.03 9.89 2.65
N PHE A 69 18.77 10.96 2.97
CA PHE A 69 18.50 11.75 4.18
C PHE A 69 17.17 12.49 4.08
N ILE A 70 16.83 13.07 2.93
CA ILE A 70 15.51 13.69 2.72
C ILE A 70 14.43 12.64 2.95
N TRP A 71 14.52 11.47 2.31
CA TRP A 71 13.53 10.40 2.48
C TRP A 71 13.34 10.01 3.95
N GLN A 72 14.43 9.87 4.71
CA GLN A 72 14.39 9.58 6.15
C GLN A 72 13.71 10.69 6.97
N LEU A 73 13.87 11.97 6.60
CA LEU A 73 13.17 13.07 7.28
C LEU A 73 11.67 13.09 7.02
N LEU A 74 11.23 12.56 5.89
CA LEU A 74 9.82 12.53 5.48
C LEU A 74 9.07 11.28 5.99
N PHE A 75 9.78 10.34 6.63
CA PHE A 75 9.25 9.07 7.15
C PHE A 75 9.54 8.90 8.65
N PRO A 76 8.69 8.22 9.46
CA PRO A 76 7.34 7.70 9.18
C PRO A 76 6.25 8.78 9.30
N SER A 77 4.98 8.43 9.11
CA SER A 77 3.83 9.34 9.30
C SER A 77 3.62 9.72 10.78
N ASN A 78 4.46 10.64 11.26
CA ASN A 78 4.36 11.26 12.57
C ASN A 78 4.31 12.81 12.43
N LYS A 79 4.04 13.51 13.55
CA LYS A 79 3.90 14.97 13.55
C LYS A 79 5.15 15.72 13.05
N VAL A 80 6.34 15.20 13.33
CA VAL A 80 7.62 15.83 12.92
C VAL A 80 7.82 15.67 11.41
N ALA A 81 7.64 14.46 10.89
CA ALA A 81 7.74 14.17 9.47
C ALA A 81 6.68 14.94 8.66
N LYS A 82 5.46 15.11 9.19
CA LYS A 82 4.44 15.94 8.55
C LYS A 82 4.91 17.39 8.35
N ALA A 83 5.48 18.01 9.39
CA ALA A 83 6.06 19.35 9.27
C ALA A 83 7.21 19.41 8.25
N LYS A 84 8.03 18.35 8.18
CA LYS A 84 9.10 18.22 7.16
C LYS A 84 8.56 18.04 5.75
N ARG A 85 7.43 17.35 5.56
CA ARG A 85 6.73 17.28 4.27
C ARG A 85 6.24 18.66 3.84
N ASP A 86 5.63 19.42 4.73
CA ASP A 86 5.19 20.80 4.44
C ASP A 86 6.37 21.72 4.06
N GLU A 87 7.53 21.54 4.71
CA GLU A 87 8.77 22.23 4.38
C GLU A 87 9.32 21.80 3.01
N ALA A 88 9.29 20.49 2.69
CA ALA A 88 9.74 19.93 1.41
C ALA A 88 8.95 20.45 0.21
N VAL A 89 7.66 20.74 0.38
CA VAL A 89 6.84 21.38 -0.66
C VAL A 89 7.42 22.73 -1.07
N LYS A 90 7.90 23.54 -0.12
CA LYS A 90 8.46 24.87 -0.40
C LYS A 90 9.76 24.80 -1.21
N TYR A 91 10.48 23.69 -1.11
CA TYR A 91 11.74 23.47 -1.80
C TYR A 91 11.60 22.71 -3.12
N GLY A 92 10.36 22.45 -3.61
CA GLY A 92 10.14 21.77 -4.89
C GLY A 92 10.72 20.36 -4.94
N VAL A 93 10.67 19.64 -3.81
CA VAL A 93 11.29 18.31 -3.67
C VAL A 93 10.59 17.27 -4.56
N VAL A 94 9.29 17.41 -4.81
CA VAL A 94 8.52 16.50 -5.68
C VAL A 94 8.98 16.65 -7.13
N GLU A 95 9.03 17.87 -7.63
CA GLU A 95 9.44 18.20 -9.00
C GLU A 95 10.90 17.77 -9.24
N THR A 96 11.77 18.01 -8.26
CA THR A 96 13.16 17.56 -8.29
C THR A 96 13.25 16.04 -8.35
N SER A 97 12.43 15.32 -7.58
CA SER A 97 12.41 13.85 -7.58
C SER A 97 11.89 13.30 -8.91
N VAL A 98 10.90 13.94 -9.55
CA VAL A 98 10.43 13.57 -10.90
C VAL A 98 11.54 13.77 -11.94
N LYS A 99 12.27 14.88 -11.90
CA LYS A 99 13.41 15.13 -12.80
C LYS A 99 14.52 14.08 -12.62
N ILE A 100 14.82 13.73 -11.38
CA ILE A 100 15.80 12.69 -11.06
C ILE A 100 15.35 11.33 -11.58
N LEU A 101 14.08 10.97 -11.37
CA LEU A 101 13.51 9.73 -11.89
C LEU A 101 13.66 9.65 -13.41
N ALA A 102 13.40 10.75 -14.11
CA ALA A 102 13.50 10.81 -15.55
C ALA A 102 14.93 10.81 -16.10
N SER A 103 15.93 11.07 -15.25
CA SER A 103 17.33 10.96 -15.64
C SER A 103 17.79 9.52 -15.89
N GLY A 104 17.03 8.52 -15.42
CA GLY A 104 17.35 7.11 -15.57
C GLY A 104 18.55 6.63 -14.74
N LYS A 105 19.11 7.48 -13.86
CA LYS A 105 20.24 7.11 -13.01
C LYS A 105 19.77 6.27 -11.81
N VAL A 106 19.83 4.95 -11.97
CA VAL A 106 19.37 3.94 -10.99
C VAL A 106 19.71 4.27 -9.52
N PRO A 107 20.95 4.68 -9.14
CA PRO A 107 21.26 4.97 -7.74
C PRO A 107 20.44 6.13 -7.17
N ASP A 108 20.14 7.15 -7.98
CA ASP A 108 19.37 8.32 -7.56
C ASP A 108 17.86 8.06 -7.58
N MET A 109 17.39 7.08 -8.37
CA MET A 109 15.97 6.77 -8.53
C MET A 109 15.34 6.19 -7.27
N THR A 110 16.05 5.32 -6.52
CA THR A 110 15.51 4.71 -5.30
C THR A 110 15.09 5.75 -4.25
N PRO A 111 15.95 6.69 -3.82
CA PRO A 111 15.52 7.73 -2.89
C PRO A 111 14.46 8.66 -3.51
N ALA A 112 14.53 8.95 -4.81
CA ALA A 112 13.52 9.78 -5.48
C ALA A 112 12.12 9.15 -5.39
N LEU A 113 11.99 7.86 -5.68
CA LEU A 113 10.73 7.13 -5.55
C LEU A 113 10.27 7.07 -4.09
N GLY A 114 11.18 6.81 -3.14
CA GLY A 114 10.85 6.81 -1.71
C GLY A 114 10.32 8.16 -1.23
N ILE A 115 10.90 9.27 -1.69
CA ILE A 115 10.42 10.63 -1.45
C ILE A 115 9.03 10.83 -2.06
N LEU A 116 8.83 10.43 -3.33
CA LEU A 116 7.53 10.55 -3.99
C LEU A 116 6.44 9.78 -3.25
N VAL A 117 6.72 8.56 -2.76
CA VAL A 117 5.80 7.79 -1.91
C VAL A 117 5.44 8.58 -0.65
N ALA A 118 6.43 9.12 0.06
CA ALA A 118 6.20 9.86 1.30
C ALA A 118 5.44 11.17 1.09
N MET A 119 5.65 11.84 -0.05
CA MET A 119 5.04 13.13 -0.36
C MET A 119 3.63 13.01 -0.96
N THR A 120 3.34 11.93 -1.68
CA THR A 120 2.08 11.78 -2.44
C THR A 120 1.06 10.84 -1.79
N GLY A 121 1.47 10.01 -0.83
CA GLY A 121 0.62 9.03 -0.15
C GLY A 121 -0.65 9.65 0.47
N ASP A 122 -0.46 10.64 1.35
CA ASP A 122 -1.55 11.27 2.10
C ASP A 122 -1.85 12.71 1.64
N ASN A 123 -1.33 13.12 0.47
CA ASN A 123 -1.44 14.50 -0.02
C ASN A 123 -1.85 14.54 -1.50
N PRO A 124 -3.16 14.68 -1.81
CA PRO A 124 -3.65 14.67 -3.18
C PRO A 124 -3.11 15.83 -4.01
N LEU A 125 -2.81 16.98 -3.39
CA LEU A 125 -2.21 18.12 -4.10
C LEU A 125 -0.81 17.78 -4.63
N GLN A 126 0.03 17.18 -3.78
CA GLN A 126 1.38 16.79 -4.19
C GLN A 126 1.38 15.61 -5.17
N ARG A 127 0.40 14.72 -5.08
CA ARG A 127 0.16 13.68 -6.08
C ARG A 127 -0.19 14.27 -7.44
N GLY A 128 -1.07 15.29 -7.47
CA GLY A 128 -1.38 16.06 -8.67
C GLY A 128 -0.12 16.71 -9.28
N VAL A 129 0.66 17.44 -8.46
CA VAL A 129 1.93 18.04 -8.88
C VAL A 129 2.87 17.01 -9.49
N MET A 130 3.06 15.87 -8.83
CA MET A 130 3.89 14.78 -9.36
C MET A 130 3.41 14.34 -10.74
N LEU A 131 2.10 14.05 -10.90
CA LEU A 131 1.54 13.53 -12.14
C LEU A 131 1.49 14.55 -13.28
N ASP A 132 1.48 15.85 -12.97
CA ASP A 132 1.46 16.94 -13.96
C ASP A 132 2.87 17.46 -14.30
N THR A 133 3.89 17.10 -13.52
CA THR A 133 5.29 17.50 -13.77
C THR A 133 5.83 16.85 -15.04
N LYS A 134 6.58 17.64 -15.83
CA LYS A 134 7.31 17.17 -17.01
C LYS A 134 8.79 16.94 -16.71
N PRO A 135 9.40 15.87 -17.22
CA PRO A 135 8.78 14.76 -17.98
C PRO A 135 7.84 13.90 -17.11
N ALA A 136 6.87 13.24 -17.74
CA ALA A 136 5.85 12.46 -17.04
C ALA A 136 6.51 11.34 -16.22
N PRO A 137 6.23 11.21 -14.91
CA PRO A 137 6.97 10.28 -14.06
C PRO A 137 6.61 8.81 -14.29
N LEU A 138 5.33 8.52 -14.56
CA LEU A 138 4.83 7.14 -14.57
C LEU A 138 5.56 6.20 -15.56
N PRO A 139 5.88 6.61 -16.80
CA PRO A 139 6.72 5.78 -17.69
C PRO A 139 8.07 5.38 -17.08
N HIS A 140 8.70 6.30 -16.36
CA HIS A 140 9.99 6.03 -15.69
C HIS A 140 9.83 5.13 -14.46
N VAL A 141 8.72 5.23 -13.72
CA VAL A 141 8.39 4.29 -12.63
C VAL A 141 8.20 2.88 -13.18
N LEU A 142 7.47 2.74 -14.29
CA LEU A 142 7.21 1.46 -14.92
C LEU A 142 8.48 0.84 -15.51
N ALA A 143 9.37 1.64 -16.11
CA ALA A 143 10.68 1.18 -16.57
C ALA A 143 11.54 0.68 -15.39
N ALA A 144 11.50 1.36 -14.25
CA ALA A 144 12.24 1.00 -13.03
C ALA A 144 11.83 -0.36 -12.43
N LEU A 145 10.62 -0.86 -12.72
CA LEU A 145 10.21 -2.22 -12.31
C LEU A 145 11.01 -3.33 -12.99
N SER A 146 11.56 -3.06 -14.17
CA SER A 146 12.34 -4.05 -14.93
C SER A 146 13.81 -4.08 -14.52
N ASP A 147 14.22 -3.25 -13.56
CA ASP A 147 15.60 -3.20 -13.06
C ASP A 147 15.89 -4.37 -12.11
N GLU A 148 17.15 -4.83 -12.08
CA GLU A 148 17.59 -5.93 -11.24
C GLU A 148 17.60 -5.56 -9.74
N SER A 149 17.70 -4.28 -9.40
CA SER A 149 17.73 -3.79 -8.03
C SER A 149 16.41 -4.04 -7.29
N ALA A 150 16.45 -4.95 -6.31
CA ALA A 150 15.30 -5.24 -5.44
C ALA A 150 14.79 -3.99 -4.70
N SER A 151 15.68 -3.08 -4.30
CA SER A 151 15.33 -1.82 -3.64
C SER A 151 14.61 -0.86 -4.59
N LEU A 152 15.04 -0.79 -5.85
CA LEU A 152 14.40 0.04 -6.86
C LEU A 152 13.02 -0.51 -7.23
N ARG A 153 12.90 -1.83 -7.43
CA ARG A 153 11.61 -2.50 -7.63
C ARG A 153 10.65 -2.25 -6.47
N ALA A 154 11.12 -2.39 -5.22
CA ALA A 154 10.32 -2.11 -4.03
C ALA A 154 9.81 -0.66 -3.99
N ALA A 155 10.69 0.32 -4.22
CA ALA A 155 10.30 1.73 -4.23
C ALA A 155 9.32 2.06 -5.37
N SER A 156 9.49 1.40 -6.53
CA SER A 156 8.59 1.54 -7.69
C SER A 156 7.20 0.97 -7.39
N CYS A 157 7.14 -0.26 -6.87
CA CYS A 157 5.88 -0.88 -6.45
C CYS A 157 5.18 -0.04 -5.37
N ALA A 158 5.93 0.50 -4.40
CA ALA A 158 5.37 1.36 -3.35
C ALA A 158 4.69 2.61 -3.92
N LEU A 159 5.30 3.25 -4.93
CA LEU A 159 4.72 4.41 -5.58
C LEU A 159 3.51 4.03 -6.43
N LEU A 160 3.60 2.94 -7.19
CA LEU A 160 2.46 2.44 -7.95
C LEU A 160 1.28 2.10 -7.04
N ARG A 161 1.52 1.54 -5.85
CA ARG A 161 0.46 1.25 -4.87
C ARG A 161 -0.23 2.52 -4.40
N VAL A 162 0.52 3.61 -4.18
CA VAL A 162 -0.07 4.91 -3.83
C VAL A 162 -0.97 5.40 -4.96
N VAL A 163 -0.48 5.38 -6.19
CA VAL A 163 -1.20 5.89 -7.37
C VAL A 163 -2.41 5.03 -7.74
N SER A 164 -2.31 3.71 -7.66
CA SER A 164 -3.39 2.79 -8.06
C SER A 164 -4.58 2.81 -7.09
N ARG A 165 -4.36 3.12 -5.81
CA ARG A 165 -5.42 3.14 -4.79
C ARG A 165 -6.33 4.35 -4.89
N GLU A 166 -5.85 5.43 -5.50
CA GLU A 166 -6.48 6.74 -5.42
C GLU A 166 -7.28 7.04 -6.70
N GLN A 167 -8.55 7.41 -6.54
CA GLN A 167 -9.51 7.57 -7.65
C GLN A 167 -9.08 8.64 -8.66
N ASP A 168 -8.41 9.70 -8.22
CA ASP A 168 -7.92 10.79 -9.08
C ASP A 168 -6.75 10.37 -9.98
N SER A 169 -5.98 9.36 -9.57
CA SER A 169 -4.73 8.99 -10.24
C SER A 169 -4.76 7.61 -10.92
N ARG A 170 -5.63 6.69 -10.47
CA ARG A 170 -5.82 5.37 -11.08
C ARG A 170 -6.14 5.43 -12.58
N PRO A 171 -7.05 6.30 -13.09
CA PRO A 171 -7.32 6.35 -14.53
C PRO A 171 -6.12 6.81 -15.37
N ARG A 172 -5.22 7.61 -14.79
CA ARG A 172 -3.97 8.04 -15.46
C ARG A 172 -2.99 6.88 -15.57
N LEU A 173 -2.83 6.12 -14.47
CA LEU A 173 -2.02 4.90 -14.46
C LEU A 173 -2.56 3.86 -15.44
N TRP A 174 -3.88 3.62 -15.42
CA TRP A 174 -4.51 2.67 -16.34
C TRP A 174 -4.28 3.03 -17.81
N ARG A 175 -4.47 4.30 -18.20
CA ARG A 175 -4.23 4.74 -19.58
C ARG A 175 -2.81 4.41 -20.06
N LEU A 176 -1.82 4.56 -19.18
CA LEU A 176 -0.44 4.21 -19.50
C LEU A 176 -0.24 2.70 -19.59
N MET A 177 -0.81 1.93 -18.66
CA MET A 177 -0.65 0.48 -18.61
C MET A 177 -1.45 -0.27 -19.69
N ARG A 178 -2.56 0.31 -20.15
CA ARG A 178 -3.45 -0.28 -21.17
C ARG A 178 -2.87 -0.22 -22.56
N ALA A 179 -2.15 0.86 -22.89
CA ALA A 179 -1.80 1.18 -24.27
C ALA A 179 -0.84 0.15 -24.86
N ASP A 180 0.26 -0.19 -24.18
CA ASP A 180 1.28 -1.15 -24.67
C ASP A 180 2.24 -1.60 -23.54
N TRP A 181 1.86 -1.46 -22.27
CA TRP A 181 2.78 -1.79 -21.20
C TRP A 181 2.82 -3.29 -20.93
N ASP A 182 4.03 -3.86 -20.85
CA ASP A 182 4.23 -5.25 -20.43
C ASP A 182 3.95 -5.37 -18.94
N TRP A 183 2.94 -6.16 -18.56
CA TRP A 183 2.59 -6.42 -17.16
C TRP A 183 3.53 -7.39 -16.44
N ARG A 184 4.39 -8.10 -17.18
CA ARG A 184 5.31 -9.11 -16.63
C ARG A 184 6.22 -8.55 -15.54
N PRO A 185 6.85 -7.36 -15.63
CA PRO A 185 7.68 -6.83 -14.54
C PRO A 185 6.91 -6.74 -13.21
N LEU A 186 5.67 -6.25 -13.22
CA LEU A 186 4.83 -6.20 -12.02
C LEU A 186 4.46 -7.61 -11.51
N VAL A 187 4.17 -8.54 -12.43
CA VAL A 187 3.88 -9.93 -12.08
C VAL A 187 5.10 -10.66 -11.51
N THR A 188 6.30 -10.42 -12.02
CA THR A 188 7.53 -11.02 -11.51
C THR A 188 7.86 -10.55 -10.10
N CYS A 189 7.41 -9.36 -9.68
CA CYS A 189 7.51 -8.93 -8.28
C CYS A 189 6.71 -9.83 -7.32
N LEU A 190 5.74 -10.62 -7.81
CA LEU A 190 5.04 -11.63 -7.00
C LEU A 190 5.86 -12.90 -6.79
N ASP A 191 6.94 -13.12 -7.57
CA ASP A 191 7.73 -14.32 -7.43
C ASP A 191 8.52 -14.29 -6.10
N LEU A 192 8.10 -15.16 -5.18
CA LEU A 192 8.64 -15.20 -3.83
C LEU A 192 10.03 -15.86 -3.75
N THR A 193 10.60 -16.30 -4.87
CA THR A 193 11.96 -16.88 -4.88
C THR A 193 13.02 -15.86 -4.47
N ASP A 194 12.78 -14.56 -4.66
CA ASP A 194 13.73 -13.48 -4.38
C ASP A 194 13.53 -12.81 -2.98
N MET A 195 12.76 -13.45 -2.10
CA MET A 195 12.38 -12.94 -0.76
C MET A 195 13.52 -12.89 0.27
N SER A 196 14.73 -13.30 -0.11
CA SER A 196 15.91 -13.24 0.77
C SER A 196 16.28 -11.81 1.13
N GLN A 197 15.94 -10.84 0.26
CA GLN A 197 16.20 -9.43 0.47
C GLN A 197 14.95 -8.72 0.99
N LEU A 198 15.12 -7.82 1.98
CA LEU A 198 14.03 -6.99 2.53
C LEU A 198 13.24 -6.25 1.42
N GLY A 199 13.93 -5.79 0.38
CA GLY A 199 13.32 -5.14 -0.78
C GLY A 199 12.35 -6.05 -1.54
N GLY A 200 12.72 -7.31 -1.79
CA GLY A 200 11.86 -8.27 -2.51
C GLY A 200 10.51 -8.49 -1.81
N ARG A 201 10.52 -8.53 -0.46
CA ARG A 201 9.29 -8.68 0.34
C ARG A 201 8.35 -7.48 0.20
N SER A 202 8.91 -6.28 0.31
CA SER A 202 8.15 -5.05 0.12
C SER A 202 7.62 -4.93 -1.31
N ALA A 203 8.44 -5.25 -2.31
CA ALA A 203 8.04 -5.24 -3.71
C ALA A 203 6.86 -6.18 -3.97
N CYS A 204 6.89 -7.42 -3.47
CA CYS A 204 5.78 -8.36 -3.61
C CYS A 204 4.49 -7.84 -2.97
N TYR A 205 4.58 -7.36 -1.73
CA TYR A 205 3.42 -6.81 -1.01
C TYR A 205 2.80 -5.64 -1.79
N ASP A 206 3.64 -4.69 -2.22
CA ASP A 206 3.18 -3.49 -2.91
C ASP A 206 2.66 -3.83 -4.31
N ALA A 207 3.31 -4.75 -5.04
CA ALA A 207 2.85 -5.21 -6.36
C ALA A 207 1.47 -5.87 -6.27
N ALA A 208 1.25 -6.74 -5.29
CA ALA A 208 -0.06 -7.37 -5.12
C ALA A 208 -1.15 -6.34 -4.76
N ALA A 209 -0.81 -5.35 -3.94
CA ALA A 209 -1.72 -4.24 -3.64
C ALA A 209 -2.02 -3.35 -4.86
N VAL A 210 -1.07 -3.20 -5.80
CA VAL A 210 -1.32 -2.55 -7.09
C VAL A 210 -2.33 -3.33 -7.90
N MET A 211 -2.12 -4.64 -8.06
CA MET A 211 -3.03 -5.50 -8.82
C MET A 211 -4.43 -5.51 -8.24
N GLU A 212 -4.54 -5.62 -6.92
CA GLU A 212 -5.84 -5.56 -6.23
C GLU A 212 -6.55 -4.24 -6.51
N ALA A 213 -5.86 -3.10 -6.36
CA ALA A 213 -6.45 -1.79 -6.59
C ALA A 213 -6.92 -1.59 -8.03
N MET A 214 -6.22 -2.19 -9.01
CA MET A 214 -6.59 -2.10 -10.43
C MET A 214 -7.75 -3.05 -10.78
N CYS A 215 -7.69 -4.31 -10.35
CA CYS A 215 -8.74 -5.31 -10.62
C CYS A 215 -10.02 -5.09 -9.81
N CYS A 216 -9.96 -4.34 -8.71
CA CYS A 216 -11.13 -3.93 -7.91
C CYS A 216 -11.57 -2.50 -8.21
N ALA A 217 -11.09 -1.89 -9.30
CA ALA A 217 -11.49 -0.54 -9.64
C ALA A 217 -13.04 -0.45 -9.77
N PRO A 218 -13.69 0.58 -9.20
CA PRO A 218 -15.12 0.83 -9.45
C PRO A 218 -15.40 1.10 -10.93
N GLU A 219 -14.40 1.58 -11.67
CA GLU A 219 -14.44 1.71 -13.13
C GLU A 219 -14.31 0.33 -13.78
N GLN A 220 -15.41 -0.19 -14.34
CA GLN A 220 -15.46 -1.55 -14.91
C GLN A 220 -14.45 -1.78 -16.05
N ASP A 221 -14.18 -0.75 -16.86
CA ASP A 221 -13.20 -0.83 -17.94
C ASP A 221 -11.77 -1.03 -17.42
N ILE A 222 -11.42 -0.37 -16.31
CA ILE A 222 -10.14 -0.55 -15.60
C ILE A 222 -10.09 -1.96 -15.00
N ALA A 223 -11.12 -2.35 -14.26
CA ALA A 223 -11.15 -3.64 -13.56
C ALA A 223 -11.02 -4.82 -14.54
N ASN A 224 -11.84 -4.84 -15.58
CA ASN A 224 -11.83 -5.92 -16.58
C ASN A 224 -10.53 -5.91 -17.37
N GLY A 225 -10.07 -4.74 -17.82
CA GLY A 225 -8.82 -4.63 -18.57
C GLY A 225 -7.60 -5.06 -17.76
N ALA A 226 -7.52 -4.68 -16.48
CA ALA A 226 -6.44 -5.08 -15.59
C ALA A 226 -6.45 -6.60 -15.34
N CYS A 227 -7.62 -7.19 -15.12
CA CYS A 227 -7.77 -8.64 -15.01
C CYS A 227 -7.24 -9.35 -16.26
N THR A 228 -7.66 -8.94 -17.45
CA THR A 228 -7.18 -9.52 -18.72
C THR A 228 -5.67 -9.37 -18.88
N ALA A 229 -5.12 -8.19 -18.59
CA ALA A 229 -3.69 -7.93 -18.69
C ALA A 229 -2.85 -8.81 -17.75
N LEU A 230 -3.32 -9.03 -16.51
CA LEU A 230 -2.66 -9.93 -15.56
C LEU A 230 -2.64 -11.38 -16.04
N MET A 231 -3.73 -11.85 -16.64
CA MET A 231 -3.81 -13.21 -17.17
C MET A 231 -2.85 -13.39 -18.35
N ASN A 232 -2.81 -12.41 -19.26
CA ASN A 232 -1.87 -12.40 -20.40
C ASN A 232 -0.40 -12.34 -19.95
N ALA A 233 -0.12 -11.73 -18.80
CA ALA A 233 1.21 -11.70 -18.19
C ALA A 233 1.57 -12.97 -17.40
N GLY A 234 0.70 -13.98 -17.37
CA GLY A 234 0.97 -15.24 -16.68
C GLY A 234 0.90 -15.15 -15.15
N ALA A 235 0.15 -14.19 -14.60
CA ALA A 235 0.02 -14.01 -13.16
C ALA A 235 -0.31 -15.30 -12.37
N PRO A 236 -1.21 -16.20 -12.84
CA PRO A 236 -1.51 -17.43 -12.13
C PRO A 236 -0.26 -18.29 -11.85
N ALA A 237 0.68 -18.38 -12.78
CA ALA A 237 1.90 -19.18 -12.62
C ALA A 237 2.85 -18.64 -11.53
N HIS A 238 2.88 -17.31 -11.33
CA HIS A 238 3.70 -16.68 -10.31
C HIS A 238 3.03 -16.72 -8.92
N MET A 239 1.70 -16.58 -8.87
CA MET A 239 0.92 -16.61 -7.62
C MET A 239 0.93 -17.99 -6.94
N VAL A 240 1.02 -19.03 -7.75
CA VAL A 240 1.11 -20.44 -7.35
C VAL A 240 2.39 -20.74 -6.56
N LYS A 241 3.46 -19.96 -6.72
CA LYS A 241 4.74 -20.22 -6.04
C LYS A 241 4.79 -19.75 -4.59
N VAL A 242 3.70 -19.22 -4.03
CA VAL A 242 3.70 -18.64 -2.68
C VAL A 242 3.83 -19.73 -1.61
N PRO A 243 4.99 -19.88 -0.92
CA PRO A 243 5.17 -20.96 0.04
C PRO A 243 4.26 -20.77 1.24
N PRO A 244 3.77 -21.84 1.90
CA PRO A 244 2.99 -21.74 3.13
C PRO A 244 3.72 -21.00 4.28
N SER A 245 5.05 -20.90 4.20
CA SER A 245 5.92 -20.17 5.14
C SER A 245 6.07 -18.67 4.85
N CYS A 246 5.43 -18.14 3.80
CA CYS A 246 5.42 -16.70 3.53
C CYS A 246 4.70 -15.92 4.64
N THR A 247 4.92 -14.60 4.70
CA THR A 247 4.29 -13.76 5.74
C THR A 247 2.77 -13.78 5.62
N LEU A 248 2.07 -13.50 6.74
CA LEU A 248 0.61 -13.51 6.76
C LEU A 248 0.01 -12.56 5.71
N GLU A 249 0.69 -11.45 5.44
CA GLU A 249 0.31 -10.48 4.42
C GLU A 249 0.39 -11.11 3.03
N ALA A 250 1.48 -11.79 2.68
CA ALA A 250 1.64 -12.44 1.37
C ALA A 250 0.53 -13.49 1.12
N GLN A 251 0.11 -14.23 2.15
CA GLN A 251 -1.03 -15.15 2.05
C GLN A 251 -2.35 -14.42 1.77
N VAL A 252 -2.59 -13.28 2.42
CA VAL A 252 -3.78 -12.44 2.19
C VAL A 252 -3.81 -11.94 0.75
N TYR A 253 -2.67 -11.51 0.23
CA TYR A 253 -2.58 -11.01 -1.14
C TYR A 253 -2.71 -12.12 -2.18
N ALA A 254 -2.00 -13.23 -2.04
CA ALA A 254 -2.11 -14.36 -2.96
C ALA A 254 -3.56 -14.85 -3.07
N SER A 255 -4.22 -15.00 -1.92
CA SER A 255 -5.64 -15.36 -1.88
C SER A 255 -6.55 -14.25 -2.43
N ALA A 256 -6.26 -12.97 -2.19
CA ALA A 256 -7.00 -11.85 -2.76
C ALA A 256 -6.92 -11.85 -4.28
N VAL A 257 -5.74 -12.03 -4.87
CA VAL A 257 -5.60 -12.08 -6.33
C VAL A 257 -6.30 -13.31 -6.91
N CYS A 258 -6.21 -14.49 -6.27
CA CYS A 258 -7.01 -15.65 -6.69
C CYS A 258 -8.52 -15.33 -6.66
N ARG A 259 -8.97 -14.61 -5.62
CA ARG A 259 -10.35 -14.13 -5.50
C ARG A 259 -10.71 -13.19 -6.65
N LEU A 260 -9.81 -12.31 -7.07
CA LEU A 260 -10.06 -11.38 -8.16
C LEU A 260 -10.14 -12.06 -9.51
N VAL A 261 -9.20 -12.95 -9.83
CA VAL A 261 -9.27 -13.73 -11.07
C VAL A 261 -10.55 -14.57 -11.10
N SER A 262 -11.01 -15.09 -9.94
CA SER A 262 -12.26 -15.85 -9.88
C SER A 262 -13.54 -15.02 -10.12
N LEU A 263 -13.46 -13.68 -10.10
CA LEU A 263 -14.61 -12.82 -10.41
C LEU A 263 -14.95 -12.85 -11.89
N ALA A 264 -13.95 -12.86 -12.77
CA ALA A 264 -14.17 -12.94 -14.21
C ALA A 264 -14.51 -14.38 -14.60
N GLU A 265 -15.76 -14.63 -15.02
CA GLU A 265 -16.25 -15.99 -15.30
C GLU A 265 -15.41 -16.72 -16.34
N GLU A 266 -15.06 -16.00 -17.41
CA GLU A 266 -14.23 -16.47 -18.52
C GLU A 266 -12.82 -16.90 -18.05
N GLN A 267 -12.32 -16.33 -16.97
CA GLN A 267 -10.96 -16.55 -16.46
C GLN A 267 -10.89 -17.66 -15.39
N ARG A 268 -12.05 -18.18 -14.96
CA ARG A 268 -12.09 -19.27 -13.97
C ARG A 268 -11.45 -20.55 -14.51
N GLY A 269 -11.53 -20.82 -15.82
CA GLY A 269 -10.86 -21.95 -16.47
C GLY A 269 -9.33 -21.87 -16.34
N ALA A 270 -8.75 -20.72 -16.63
CA ALA A 270 -7.31 -20.47 -16.52
C ALA A 270 -6.78 -20.64 -15.08
N LEU A 271 -7.59 -20.35 -14.04
CA LEU A 271 -7.23 -20.67 -12.65
C LEU A 271 -7.12 -22.18 -12.39
N VAL A 272 -8.02 -22.96 -13.00
CA VAL A 272 -8.00 -24.43 -12.89
C VAL A 272 -6.76 -24.98 -13.60
N GLU A 273 -6.48 -24.51 -14.81
CA GLU A 273 -5.32 -24.90 -15.62
C GLU A 273 -3.99 -24.54 -14.94
N ALA A 274 -3.91 -23.36 -14.31
CA ALA A 274 -2.76 -22.95 -13.52
C ALA A 274 -2.58 -23.75 -12.21
N ALA A 275 -3.41 -24.78 -11.99
CA ALA A 275 -3.45 -25.58 -10.78
C ALA A 275 -3.65 -24.74 -9.50
N ALA A 276 -4.29 -23.57 -9.60
CA ALA A 276 -4.51 -22.67 -8.45
C ALA A 276 -5.29 -23.38 -7.33
N ILE A 277 -6.14 -24.36 -7.68
CA ILE A 277 -6.85 -25.23 -6.74
C ILE A 277 -5.89 -25.95 -5.78
N ARG A 278 -4.68 -26.34 -6.20
CA ARG A 278 -3.70 -27.02 -5.34
C ARG A 278 -3.14 -26.12 -4.24
N TYR A 279 -3.26 -24.80 -4.39
CA TYR A 279 -2.74 -23.80 -3.47
C TYR A 279 -3.82 -23.21 -2.55
N LEU A 280 -5.09 -23.49 -2.82
CA LEU A 280 -6.19 -23.08 -1.96
C LEU A 280 -6.20 -23.80 -0.59
N PRO A 281 -5.89 -25.12 -0.45
CA PRO A 281 -5.93 -25.79 0.84
C PRO A 281 -5.01 -25.15 1.90
N PRO A 282 -3.72 -24.85 1.63
CA PRO A 282 -2.90 -24.11 2.58
C PRO A 282 -3.46 -22.74 2.96
N LEU A 283 -4.10 -22.03 2.01
CA LEU A 283 -4.72 -20.73 2.25
C LEU A 283 -6.04 -20.82 3.05
N LEU A 284 -6.78 -21.92 2.92
CA LEU A 284 -7.98 -22.21 3.71
C LEU A 284 -7.65 -22.50 5.18
N GLU A 285 -6.45 -22.99 5.44
CA GLU A 285 -5.91 -23.27 6.78
C GLU A 285 -5.04 -22.13 7.32
N ALA A 286 -4.78 -21.10 6.51
CA ALA A 286 -3.95 -19.96 6.89
C ALA A 286 -4.40 -19.34 8.22
N LYS A 287 -3.46 -18.94 9.09
CA LYS A 287 -3.80 -18.30 10.38
C LYS A 287 -4.55 -16.98 10.18
N ASN A 288 -4.29 -16.28 9.08
CA ASN A 288 -4.93 -15.02 8.73
C ASN A 288 -6.39 -15.25 8.25
N SER A 289 -7.35 -14.60 8.90
CA SER A 289 -8.78 -14.72 8.58
C SER A 289 -9.13 -14.18 7.18
N ALA A 290 -8.49 -13.11 6.71
CA ALA A 290 -8.71 -12.55 5.39
C ALA A 290 -8.22 -13.51 4.30
N ALA A 291 -7.08 -14.16 4.50
CA ALA A 291 -6.56 -15.15 3.57
C ALA A 291 -7.51 -16.35 3.42
N ARG A 292 -8.01 -16.87 4.54
CA ARG A 292 -9.02 -17.94 4.55
C ARG A 292 -10.32 -17.51 3.88
N TRP A 293 -10.79 -16.30 4.16
CA TRP A 293 -12.03 -15.78 3.57
C TRP A 293 -11.89 -15.67 2.05
N ASN A 294 -10.80 -15.08 1.56
CA ASN A 294 -10.50 -14.98 0.13
C ASN A 294 -10.44 -16.36 -0.54
N ALA A 295 -9.71 -17.30 0.04
CA ALA A 295 -9.63 -18.68 -0.48
C ALA A 295 -11.00 -19.37 -0.53
N ARG A 296 -11.86 -19.18 0.49
CA ARG A 296 -13.24 -19.69 0.47
C ARG A 296 -14.07 -19.09 -0.66
N GLN A 297 -13.92 -17.80 -0.94
CA GLN A 297 -14.62 -17.17 -2.06
C GLN A 297 -14.20 -17.78 -3.40
N VAL A 298 -12.90 -18.04 -3.58
CA VAL A 298 -12.38 -18.72 -4.78
C VAL A 298 -12.98 -20.12 -4.91
N VAL A 299 -12.93 -20.93 -3.85
CA VAL A 299 -13.51 -22.30 -3.87
C VAL A 299 -15.00 -22.27 -4.17
N ASN A 300 -15.76 -21.36 -3.56
CA ASN A 300 -17.21 -21.25 -3.79
C ASN A 300 -17.52 -20.90 -5.25
N ARG A 301 -16.72 -20.03 -5.88
CA ARG A 301 -16.91 -19.64 -7.29
C ARG A 301 -16.45 -20.74 -8.24
N ALA A 302 -15.31 -21.37 -7.95
CA ALA A 302 -14.83 -22.52 -8.72
C ALA A 302 -15.82 -23.68 -8.68
N ARG A 303 -16.46 -23.94 -7.52
CA ARG A 303 -17.54 -24.93 -7.39
C ARG A 303 -18.75 -24.61 -8.24
N LYS A 304 -19.15 -23.33 -8.36
CA LYS A 304 -20.25 -22.94 -9.25
C LYS A 304 -19.92 -23.28 -10.71
N VAL A 305 -18.69 -23.04 -11.15
CA VAL A 305 -18.26 -23.41 -12.51
C VAL A 305 -18.15 -24.92 -12.69
N ALA A 306 -17.55 -25.64 -11.76
CA ALA A 306 -17.44 -27.10 -11.85
C ALA A 306 -18.82 -27.78 -11.78
N ALA A 307 -19.77 -27.22 -11.02
CA ALA A 307 -21.16 -27.65 -11.02
C ALA A 307 -21.82 -27.36 -12.37
N LEU A 308 -21.58 -26.18 -12.98
CA LEU A 308 -22.06 -25.88 -14.33
C LEU A 308 -21.43 -26.78 -15.38
N ASP A 309 -20.13 -27.10 -15.30
CA ASP A 309 -19.42 -28.01 -16.21
C ASP A 309 -19.87 -29.46 -16.03
N GLY A 310 -20.11 -29.90 -14.79
CA GLY A 310 -20.72 -31.20 -14.50
C GLY A 310 -22.17 -31.30 -14.96
N VAL A 311 -22.94 -30.21 -14.81
CA VAL A 311 -24.31 -30.08 -15.32
C VAL A 311 -24.32 -30.02 -16.84
N LEU A 312 -23.37 -29.33 -17.47
CA LEU A 312 -23.16 -29.28 -18.92
C LEU A 312 -22.77 -30.65 -19.46
N LYS A 313 -21.79 -31.34 -18.86
CA LYS A 313 -21.47 -32.73 -19.23
C LYS A 313 -22.66 -33.65 -19.07
N SER A 314 -23.41 -33.52 -17.97
CA SER A 314 -24.61 -34.34 -17.75
C SER A 314 -25.72 -34.00 -18.75
N LEU A 315 -25.89 -32.73 -19.12
CA LEU A 315 -26.86 -32.26 -20.12
C LEU A 315 -26.45 -32.66 -21.54
N VAL A 316 -25.18 -32.55 -21.90
CA VAL A 316 -24.62 -33.02 -23.19
C VAL A 316 -24.77 -34.53 -23.29
N GLN A 317 -24.42 -35.26 -22.23
CA GLN A 317 -24.59 -36.70 -22.16
C GLN A 317 -26.07 -37.11 -22.25
N LEU A 318 -26.99 -36.31 -21.70
CA LEU A 318 -28.44 -36.54 -21.76
C LEU A 318 -29.02 -36.19 -23.14
N CYS A 319 -28.58 -35.10 -23.77
CA CYS A 319 -29.16 -34.57 -25.01
C CYS A 319 -28.52 -35.15 -26.28
N ALA A 320 -27.23 -35.46 -26.25
CA ALA A 320 -26.46 -35.82 -27.45
C ALA A 320 -25.58 -37.08 -27.25
N GLY A 321 -25.62 -37.70 -26.06
CA GLY A 321 -24.78 -38.83 -25.69
C GLY A 321 -23.37 -38.41 -25.25
N PRO A 322 -22.55 -39.36 -24.77
CA PRO A 322 -21.25 -39.07 -24.15
C PRO A 322 -20.22 -38.40 -25.08
N GLU A 323 -20.46 -38.41 -26.39
CA GLU A 323 -19.59 -37.85 -27.45
C GLU A 323 -20.33 -36.80 -28.31
N GLY A 324 -21.50 -36.33 -27.87
CA GLY A 324 -22.32 -35.41 -28.64
C GLY A 324 -21.80 -33.96 -28.64
N PRO A 325 -22.07 -33.16 -29.69
CA PRO A 325 -21.66 -31.76 -29.73
C PRO A 325 -22.31 -30.95 -28.61
N LEU A 326 -21.59 -29.94 -28.10
CA LEU A 326 -22.10 -29.02 -27.08
C LEU A 326 -23.34 -28.29 -27.63
N PRO A 327 -24.48 -28.29 -26.90
CA PRO A 327 -25.66 -27.54 -27.31
C PRO A 327 -25.36 -26.04 -27.26
N ASP A 328 -26.03 -25.26 -28.13
CA ASP A 328 -25.89 -23.81 -28.14
C ASP A 328 -26.53 -23.15 -26.91
N LEU A 329 -26.19 -21.87 -26.70
CA LEU A 329 -26.61 -21.10 -25.53
C LEU A 329 -28.15 -20.97 -25.44
N GLU A 330 -28.83 -20.92 -26.59
CA GLU A 330 -30.28 -20.82 -26.67
C GLU A 330 -30.96 -22.13 -26.23
N THR A 331 -30.40 -23.28 -26.61
CA THR A 331 -30.85 -24.61 -26.15
C THR A 331 -30.66 -24.79 -24.63
N LEU A 332 -29.54 -24.29 -24.07
CA LEU A 332 -29.30 -24.32 -22.62
C LEU A 332 -30.28 -23.44 -21.83
N ILE A 333 -30.61 -22.26 -22.35
CA ILE A 333 -31.61 -21.37 -21.75
C ILE A 333 -33.00 -22.03 -21.77
N ASN A 334 -33.39 -22.64 -22.89
CA ASN A 334 -34.68 -23.33 -23.01
C ASN A 334 -34.78 -24.56 -22.10
N LEU A 335 -33.69 -25.33 -21.92
CA LEU A 335 -33.64 -26.46 -21.00
C LEU A 335 -33.69 -26.04 -19.53
N SER A 336 -33.11 -24.88 -19.18
CA SER A 336 -33.19 -24.34 -17.80
C SER A 336 -34.60 -23.89 -17.40
N MET A 337 -35.47 -23.64 -18.38
CA MET A 337 -36.86 -23.22 -18.20
C MET A 337 -37.84 -24.40 -18.32
N ALA A 338 -37.37 -25.61 -18.62
CA ALA A 338 -38.22 -26.79 -18.75
C ALA A 338 -38.76 -27.25 -17.37
N PRO A 339 -40.09 -27.32 -17.17
CA PRO A 339 -40.70 -27.64 -15.87
C PRO A 339 -40.26 -28.99 -15.28
N GLU A 340 -39.90 -29.92 -16.14
CA GLU A 340 -39.50 -31.29 -15.82
C GLU A 340 -38.07 -31.39 -15.26
N LEU A 341 -37.21 -30.42 -15.59
CA LEU A 341 -35.81 -30.38 -15.14
C LEU A 341 -35.60 -29.55 -13.87
N LEU A 342 -36.53 -28.63 -13.57
CA LEU A 342 -36.55 -27.79 -12.37
C LEU A 342 -36.39 -28.58 -11.04
N PRO A 343 -37.10 -29.71 -10.79
CA PRO A 343 -36.93 -30.50 -9.57
C PRO A 343 -35.56 -31.19 -9.46
N LYS A 344 -34.93 -31.53 -10.61
CA LYS A 344 -33.61 -32.17 -10.64
C LYS A 344 -32.49 -31.16 -10.45
N LEU A 345 -32.67 -29.92 -10.92
CA LEU A 345 -31.76 -28.81 -10.65
C LEU A 345 -31.88 -28.31 -9.20
N GLN A 346 -33.03 -28.52 -8.54
CA GLN A 346 -33.26 -28.23 -7.11
C GLN A 346 -32.55 -29.20 -6.13
N LEU A 347 -31.96 -30.31 -6.60
CA LEU A 347 -31.21 -31.25 -5.74
C LEU A 347 -29.90 -30.67 -5.20
N TYR A 348 -29.45 -29.51 -5.70
CA TYR A 348 -28.38 -28.73 -5.10
C TYR A 348 -28.93 -27.65 -4.15
N LYS A 349 -29.66 -28.06 -3.11
CA LYS A 349 -29.92 -27.16 -1.97
C LYS A 349 -28.60 -26.85 -1.27
N VAL A 350 -28.14 -25.60 -1.41
CA VAL A 350 -27.16 -25.02 -0.47
C VAL A 350 -27.83 -25.05 0.91
N PRO A 351 -27.16 -25.55 1.96
CA PRO A 351 -27.71 -25.48 3.31
C PRO A 351 -28.03 -24.02 3.67
N ASP A 352 -29.20 -23.78 4.27
CA ASP A 352 -29.86 -22.47 4.49
C ASP A 352 -29.08 -21.41 5.33
N TYR A 353 -27.78 -21.60 5.57
CA TYR A 353 -26.98 -20.69 6.39
C TYR A 353 -26.57 -19.38 5.69
N VAL A 354 -27.05 -19.11 4.46
CA VAL A 354 -26.78 -17.85 3.74
C VAL A 354 -28.06 -17.30 3.10
N HIS A 355 -29.14 -17.23 3.87
CA HIS A 355 -30.17 -16.22 3.65
C HIS A 355 -30.09 -15.20 4.78
N GLN A 356 -29.98 -13.92 4.43
CA GLN A 356 -29.95 -12.75 5.33
C GLN A 356 -31.21 -12.58 6.20
N ALA A 357 -32.07 -13.60 6.31
CA ALA A 357 -33.35 -13.56 7.00
C ALA A 357 -33.34 -14.18 8.42
N ASN A 358 -32.25 -14.87 8.83
CA ASN A 358 -32.15 -15.51 10.15
C ASN A 358 -31.08 -14.90 11.07
N VAL A 359 -30.69 -13.64 10.84
CA VAL A 359 -30.02 -12.87 11.89
C VAL A 359 -31.11 -12.23 12.74
N PRO A 360 -31.18 -12.49 14.06
CA PRO A 360 -32.10 -11.78 14.94
C PRO A 360 -31.96 -10.27 14.73
N GLN A 361 -33.07 -9.58 14.47
CA GLN A 361 -33.09 -8.13 14.22
C GLN A 361 -32.47 -7.33 15.40
N SER A 362 -32.44 -7.93 16.59
CA SER A 362 -31.75 -7.44 17.79
C SER A 362 -30.22 -7.33 17.66
N HIS A 363 -29.60 -7.94 16.63
CA HIS A 363 -28.18 -7.72 16.31
C HIS A 363 -27.92 -6.44 15.51
N PHE A 364 -28.95 -5.84 14.91
CA PHE A 364 -28.84 -4.60 14.12
C PHE A 364 -29.46 -3.38 14.79
N GLU A 365 -30.30 -3.56 15.80
CA GLU A 365 -30.87 -2.46 16.59
C GLU A 365 -30.09 -2.24 17.89
N ARG A 366 -29.00 -1.48 17.81
CA ARG A 366 -28.63 -0.61 18.95
C ARG A 366 -29.52 0.62 18.85
N PRO A 367 -30.39 0.90 19.85
CA PRO A 367 -31.08 2.17 19.89
C PRO A 367 -30.04 3.29 19.94
N LEU A 368 -30.16 4.26 19.03
CA LEU A 368 -29.54 5.57 19.19
C LEU A 368 -30.15 6.20 20.44
N GLN A 369 -29.53 5.99 21.60
CA GLN A 369 -29.82 6.79 22.78
C GLN A 369 -29.40 8.23 22.47
N PRO A 370 -30.27 9.23 22.71
CA PRO A 370 -29.90 10.62 22.60
C PRO A 370 -28.80 10.91 23.64
N GLN A 371 -27.67 11.43 23.18
CA GLN A 371 -26.58 11.87 24.05
C GLN A 371 -27.07 13.00 24.96
N SER A 372 -27.20 12.72 26.25
CA SER A 372 -27.22 13.75 27.29
C SER A 372 -25.94 13.65 28.13
N ASN A 373 -25.22 14.77 28.11
CA ASN A 373 -24.22 15.25 29.07
C ASN A 373 -22.93 14.43 29.33
N ALA A 374 -21.83 15.02 28.84
CA ALA A 374 -20.59 15.32 29.57
C ALA A 374 -20.19 14.36 30.70
N GLY A 375 -19.42 13.33 30.34
CA GLY A 375 -18.69 12.46 31.28
C GLY A 375 -17.28 12.19 30.78
N LEU A 376 -16.31 12.60 31.57
CA LEU A 376 -14.86 12.45 31.41
C LEU A 376 -14.47 10.99 31.08
N LEU A 377 -14.02 10.71 29.86
CA LEU A 377 -13.49 9.39 29.49
C LEU A 377 -11.99 9.33 29.77
N GLN A 378 -11.65 8.68 30.89
CA GLN A 378 -10.31 8.17 31.18
C GLN A 378 -10.01 6.99 30.24
N HIS A 379 -8.92 7.11 29.48
CA HIS A 379 -8.36 6.03 28.69
C HIS A 379 -7.71 4.99 29.62
N GLN A 380 -8.14 3.74 29.48
CA GLN A 380 -7.59 2.57 30.16
C GLN A 380 -6.59 1.89 29.21
N ASP A 381 -5.32 2.28 29.29
CA ASP A 381 -4.23 1.58 28.63
C ASP A 381 -3.68 0.49 29.57
N SER A 382 -3.79 -0.76 29.12
CA SER A 382 -3.23 -1.93 29.79
C SER A 382 -2.04 -2.46 29.00
N VAL A 383 -0.81 -2.02 29.33
CA VAL A 383 0.43 -2.79 29.11
C VAL A 383 1.40 -2.45 30.24
N GLY A 384 1.80 -3.46 31.00
CA GLY A 384 2.51 -3.34 32.27
C GLY A 384 3.87 -2.64 32.19
N ARG A 385 4.12 -1.75 33.16
CA ARG A 385 5.45 -1.32 33.58
C ARG A 385 5.48 -1.07 35.10
N LYS A 386 6.64 -1.42 35.67
CA LYS A 386 7.02 -1.36 37.08
C LYS A 386 6.54 -0.10 37.80
N LYS A 387 6.00 -0.34 39.00
CA LYS A 387 5.62 0.62 40.03
C LYS A 387 6.89 1.14 40.72
N ASP A 388 7.27 2.38 40.41
CA ASP A 388 8.13 3.20 41.27
C ASP A 388 7.38 4.50 41.58
N GLY A 389 7.26 4.78 42.88
CA GLY A 389 6.44 5.85 43.43
C GLY A 389 7.03 7.25 43.22
N GLY A 390 6.16 8.24 43.27
CA GLY A 390 6.52 9.66 43.29
C GLY A 390 5.28 10.52 43.21
N GLY A 391 4.71 10.88 44.36
CA GLY A 391 3.59 11.81 44.45
C GLY A 391 4.02 13.23 44.09
N LEU A 392 3.18 13.95 43.35
CA LEU A 392 3.29 15.39 43.16
C LEU A 392 1.91 16.04 43.14
N ALA A 393 1.78 17.05 43.99
CA ALA A 393 0.62 17.90 44.20
C ALA A 393 0.32 18.78 42.97
N ALA A 394 -0.97 18.96 42.69
CA ALA A 394 -1.47 19.84 41.65
C ALA A 394 -1.45 21.31 42.11
N VAL A 395 -0.65 22.14 41.43
CA VAL A 395 -0.76 23.60 41.48
C VAL A 395 -1.53 24.05 40.24
N VAL A 396 -2.80 24.44 40.44
CA VAL A 396 -3.66 25.00 39.39
C VAL A 396 -3.35 26.49 39.25
N ALA A 397 -2.68 26.87 38.17
CA ALA A 397 -2.54 28.27 37.75
C ALA A 397 -3.73 28.69 36.90
N ARG A 398 -4.59 29.56 37.45
CA ARG A 398 -5.67 30.25 36.70
C ARG A 398 -5.05 31.31 35.78
N VAL A 399 -5.18 31.14 34.47
CA VAL A 399 -4.85 32.17 33.47
C VAL A 399 -6.11 33.01 33.20
N LYS A 400 -6.02 34.32 33.46
CA LYS A 400 -7.04 35.32 33.08
C LYS A 400 -7.00 35.57 31.56
N PRO A 401 -8.16 35.72 30.89
CA PRO A 401 -8.20 36.12 29.48
C PRO A 401 -7.90 37.63 29.30
N PRO A 402 -7.35 38.03 28.14
CA PRO A 402 -6.99 39.42 27.86
C PRO A 402 -8.20 40.28 27.48
N ALA A 403 -8.19 41.53 27.94
CA ALA A 403 -9.21 42.54 27.68
C ALA A 403 -9.10 43.09 26.24
N LEU A 404 -10.25 43.17 25.55
CA LEU A 404 -10.43 43.86 24.29
C LEU A 404 -10.37 45.38 24.51
N LYS A 405 -9.47 46.08 23.79
CA LYS A 405 -9.46 47.54 23.71
C LYS A 405 -10.44 47.98 22.62
N SER A 406 -11.37 48.86 22.98
CA SER A 406 -12.18 49.63 22.04
C SER A 406 -11.28 50.65 21.31
N LYS A 407 -11.47 50.75 20.00
CA LYS A 407 -10.92 51.84 19.18
C LYS A 407 -11.89 53.03 19.27
N THR A 408 -11.39 54.17 19.70
CA THR A 408 -11.90 55.49 19.31
C THR A 408 -11.22 55.93 18.02
#